data_AF-A0A5P1E7K1-F1
#
_entry.id   AF-A0A5P1E7K1-F1
#
_cell.length_a   1.000
_cell.length_b   1.000
_cell.length_c   1.000
_cell.angle_alpha   90.00
_cell.angle_beta   90.00
_cell.angle_gamma   90.00
#
_symmetry.space_group_name_H-M   'P 1'
#
loop_
_entity.id
_entity.type
_entity.pdbx_description
1 polymer ?
#
loop_
_entity_poly.entity_id
_entity_poly.type
_entity_poly.pdbx_seq_one_letter_code
_entity_poly.pdbx_strand_id
1 'polypeptide(L)'
;MHELVPIPIYNNEKKWHEAGFAAVCGNFFVAPEETDKRFILSYCFLLFTVKHNKIGGVSFIDIYPHVFEVWGIYKDHNLVTACNPTGTLDYQIVAIIERTEKDVKVAPLRRVEGFKGLFKRRSDLGSEGEFLIPVNEFYRFSHKIPSYRFDENCRKKFLRGAFVLDPFMVPQKSADYFSFSDPFLLERSKVRPGSSAIEHFINKQRNPISVASQENNHKQPKIAL
;
A
#
# COMPACT_ATOMS: atom_id res chain seq x y z
N MET A 1 18.48 -5.55 -14.31
CA MET A 1 17.80 -4.50 -13.52
C MET A 1 18.42 -4.47 -12.14
N HIS A 2 18.72 -3.29 -11.59
CA HIS A 2 19.54 -3.16 -10.37
C HIS A 2 18.73 -3.32 -9.06
N GLU A 3 19.39 -3.74 -7.99
CA GLU A 3 18.82 -3.84 -6.64
C GLU A 3 18.95 -2.51 -5.88
N LEU A 4 17.98 -2.18 -5.03
CA LEU A 4 18.11 -1.08 -4.07
C LEU A 4 18.68 -1.58 -2.76
N VAL A 5 19.83 -1.02 -2.37
CA VAL A 5 20.47 -1.34 -1.10
C VAL A 5 20.27 -0.15 -0.15
N PRO A 6 19.65 -0.36 1.03
CA PRO A 6 19.38 0.73 1.97
C PRO A 6 20.67 1.29 2.57
N ILE A 7 20.68 2.59 2.84
CA ILE A 7 21.77 3.31 3.51
C ILE A 7 21.23 3.78 4.87
N PRO A 8 21.29 2.94 5.92
CA PRO A 8 20.76 3.29 7.23
C PRO A 8 21.60 4.38 7.90
N ILE A 9 20.96 5.48 8.27
CA ILE A 9 21.58 6.64 8.92
C ILE A 9 21.44 6.50 10.44
N TYR A 10 20.24 6.14 10.92
CA TYR A 10 19.95 6.05 12.34
C TYR A 10 20.19 4.65 12.90
N ASN A 11 20.53 4.56 14.20
CA ASN A 11 20.77 3.27 14.86
C ASN A 11 19.58 2.32 14.79
N ASN A 12 18.35 2.84 14.79
CA ASN A 12 17.15 2.01 14.69
C ASN A 12 17.00 1.40 13.28
N GLU A 13 17.35 2.15 12.23
CA GLU A 13 17.36 1.65 10.85
C GLU A 13 18.42 0.56 10.65
N LYS A 14 19.60 0.73 11.26
CA LYS A 14 20.66 -0.29 11.25
C LYS A 14 20.16 -1.60 11.88
N LYS A 15 19.59 -1.52 13.08
CA LYS A 15 19.01 -2.67 13.76
C LYS A 15 17.89 -3.32 12.95
N TRP A 16 17.05 -2.52 12.30
CA TRP A 16 15.99 -3.00 11.40
C TRP A 16 16.55 -3.78 10.21
N HIS A 17 17.59 -3.25 9.59
CA HIS A 17 18.26 -3.88 8.46
C HIS A 17 19.01 -5.16 8.86
N GLU A 18 19.76 -5.13 9.97
CA GLU A 18 20.48 -6.29 10.54
C GLU A 18 19.53 -7.42 10.94
N ALA A 19 18.30 -7.08 11.33
CA ALA A 19 17.23 -8.03 11.60
C ALA A 19 16.61 -8.67 10.33
N GLY A 20 17.05 -8.27 9.13
CA GLY A 20 16.57 -8.81 7.86
C GLY A 20 15.28 -8.20 7.35
N PHE A 21 14.80 -7.10 7.93
CA PHE A 21 13.59 -6.44 7.48
C PHE A 21 13.82 -5.55 6.26
N ALA A 22 12.83 -5.54 5.36
CA ALA A 22 12.86 -4.69 4.19
C ALA A 22 12.75 -3.22 4.59
N ALA A 23 13.59 -2.39 3.99
CA ALA A 23 13.48 -0.93 4.05
C ALA A 23 12.79 -0.45 2.77
N VAL A 24 11.73 0.33 2.92
CA VAL A 24 10.95 0.89 1.79
C VAL A 24 10.96 2.42 1.79
N CYS A 25 11.31 3.03 2.92
CA CYS A 25 11.51 4.46 3.07
C CYS A 25 12.96 4.72 3.52
N GLY A 26 13.60 5.73 2.94
CA GLY A 26 14.98 6.12 3.24
C GLY A 26 15.81 6.40 1.99
N ASN A 27 17.12 6.44 2.19
CA ASN A 27 18.10 6.58 1.13
C ASN A 27 18.60 5.20 0.69
N PHE A 28 18.75 5.02 -0.61
CA PHE A 28 19.21 3.78 -1.22
C PHE A 28 20.30 4.08 -2.23
N PHE A 29 21.28 3.19 -2.36
CA PHE A 29 22.10 3.15 -3.57
C PHE A 29 21.61 2.04 -4.49
N VAL A 30 21.86 2.22 -5.77
CA VAL A 30 21.55 1.28 -6.82
C VAL A 30 22.75 0.35 -6.97
N ALA A 31 22.54 -0.95 -6.70
CA ALA A 31 23.59 -1.94 -6.80
C ALA A 31 24.15 -2.00 -8.24
N PRO A 32 25.47 -2.03 -8.43
CA PRO A 32 26.09 -2.00 -9.75
C PRO A 32 25.79 -3.27 -10.55
N GLU A 33 25.66 -4.42 -9.88
CA GLU A 33 25.37 -5.71 -10.51
C GLU A 33 23.87 -5.96 -10.62
N GLU A 34 23.47 -6.60 -11.72
CA GLU A 34 22.10 -7.08 -11.88
C GLU A 34 21.91 -8.34 -11.05
N THR A 35 20.98 -8.31 -10.09
CA THR A 35 20.62 -9.49 -9.30
C THR A 35 19.35 -10.14 -9.85
N ASP A 36 19.16 -11.43 -9.57
CA ASP A 36 17.92 -12.16 -9.93
C ASP A 36 16.67 -11.66 -9.18
N LYS A 37 16.80 -10.67 -8.30
CA LYS A 37 15.70 -9.99 -7.59
C LYS A 37 15.06 -8.93 -8.51
N ARG A 38 14.42 -9.41 -9.57
CA ARG A 38 14.00 -8.67 -10.78
C ARG A 38 12.89 -7.61 -10.62
N PHE A 39 12.47 -7.21 -9.41
CA PHE A 39 11.20 -6.47 -9.24
C PHE A 39 11.25 -5.19 -8.39
N ILE A 40 12.36 -4.83 -7.75
CA ILE A 40 12.35 -3.75 -6.75
C ILE A 40 12.35 -2.36 -7.41
N LEU A 41 13.30 -2.06 -8.30
CA LEU A 41 13.45 -0.72 -8.87
C LEU A 41 12.28 -0.26 -9.75
N SER A 42 11.82 -1.08 -10.69
CA SER A 42 10.73 -0.71 -11.59
C SER A 42 9.43 -0.48 -10.83
N TYR A 43 9.15 -1.29 -9.81
CA TYR A 43 8.00 -1.11 -8.92
C TYR A 43 8.13 0.17 -8.09
N CYS A 44 9.35 0.49 -7.61
CA CYS A 44 9.58 1.73 -6.90
C CYS A 44 9.33 2.97 -7.76
N PHE A 45 9.80 3.02 -9.00
CA PHE A 45 9.51 4.13 -9.92
C PHE A 45 8.04 4.24 -10.28
N LEU A 46 7.30 3.11 -10.32
CA LEU A 46 5.88 3.11 -10.60
C LEU A 46 5.04 3.64 -9.43
N LEU A 47 5.46 3.33 -8.20
CA LEU A 47 4.67 3.63 -7.00
C LEU A 47 5.12 4.88 -6.27
N PHE A 48 6.41 5.21 -6.25
CA PHE A 48 6.95 6.31 -5.47
C PHE A 48 7.40 7.46 -6.34
N THR A 49 7.26 8.67 -5.81
CA THR A 49 8.03 9.80 -6.30
C THR A 49 9.44 9.64 -5.79
N VAL A 50 10.39 9.38 -6.69
CA VAL A 50 11.79 9.14 -6.31
C VAL A 50 12.68 10.30 -6.73
N LYS A 51 13.67 10.64 -5.89
CA LYS A 51 14.77 11.52 -6.31
C LYS A 51 15.95 10.65 -6.70
N HIS A 52 16.42 10.79 -7.93
CA HIS A 52 17.56 10.05 -8.45
C HIS A 52 18.77 10.97 -8.59
N ASN A 53 19.88 10.60 -7.96
CA ASN A 53 21.14 11.33 -8.02
C ASN A 53 22.27 10.39 -8.46
N LYS A 54 23.27 10.91 -9.19
CA LYS A 54 24.44 10.12 -9.60
C LYS A 54 25.72 10.83 -9.21
N ILE A 55 26.56 10.17 -8.41
CA ILE A 55 27.83 10.72 -7.91
C ILE A 55 28.93 9.69 -8.17
N GLY A 56 29.98 10.08 -8.91
CA GLY A 56 31.13 9.20 -9.14
C GLY A 56 30.80 7.86 -9.80
N GLY A 57 29.75 7.79 -10.62
CA GLY A 57 29.29 6.54 -11.25
C GLY A 57 28.27 5.73 -10.43
N VAL A 58 28.10 6.04 -9.15
CA VAL A 58 27.12 5.40 -8.26
C VAL A 58 25.79 6.16 -8.31
N SER A 59 24.69 5.42 -8.48
CA SER A 59 23.33 5.96 -8.49
C SER A 59 22.70 5.83 -7.10
N PHE A 60 21.99 6.87 -6.67
CA PHE A 60 21.29 6.98 -5.40
C PHE A 60 19.82 7.29 -5.64
N ILE A 61 18.96 6.72 -4.81
CA ILE A 61 17.51 6.90 -4.86
C ILE A 61 17.00 7.22 -3.46
N ASP A 62 16.23 8.31 -3.35
CA ASP A 62 15.53 8.67 -2.13
C ASP A 62 14.04 8.32 -2.26
N ILE A 63 13.52 7.56 -1.30
CA ILE A 63 12.11 7.20 -1.22
C ILE A 63 11.57 7.70 0.12
N TYR A 64 10.65 8.65 0.08
CA TYR A 64 10.05 9.23 1.27
C TYR A 64 8.53 9.41 1.07
N PRO A 65 7.73 9.33 2.15
CA PRO A 65 6.30 9.60 2.09
C PRO A 65 6.04 11.04 1.67
N HIS A 66 4.97 11.27 0.92
CA HIS A 66 4.50 12.61 0.53
C HIS A 66 3.09 12.89 0.99
N VAL A 67 2.75 14.17 1.16
CA VAL A 67 1.41 14.64 1.54
C VAL A 67 0.34 14.02 0.63
N PHE A 68 -0.74 13.57 1.24
CA PHE A 68 -1.88 12.84 0.64
C PHE A 68 -1.62 11.41 0.18
N GLU A 69 -0.39 10.90 0.26
CA GLU A 69 -0.16 9.48 0.04
C GLU A 69 -0.75 8.65 1.18
N VAL A 70 -1.10 7.40 0.88
CA VAL A 70 -1.55 6.43 1.87
C VAL A 70 -0.48 5.37 2.03
N TRP A 71 -0.16 5.04 3.27
CA TRP A 71 0.89 4.12 3.62
C TRP A 71 0.41 3.10 4.66
N GLY A 72 0.88 1.87 4.51
CA GLY A 72 0.90 0.91 5.59
C GLY A 72 2.09 1.20 6.49
N ILE A 73 1.84 1.40 7.78
CA ILE A 73 2.87 1.52 8.80
C ILE A 73 2.66 0.46 9.87
N TYR A 74 3.75 -0.05 10.41
CA TYR A 74 3.65 -1.01 11.50
C TYR A 74 3.19 -0.32 12.80
N LYS A 75 2.20 -0.91 13.48
CA LYS A 75 1.51 -0.30 14.64
C LYS A 75 2.42 -0.10 15.85
N ASP A 76 3.19 -1.11 16.23
CA ASP A 76 4.24 -0.95 17.25
C ASP A 76 5.22 -2.14 17.25
N HIS A 77 6.45 -1.90 17.69
CA HIS A 77 7.61 -2.76 17.48
C HIS A 77 8.52 -2.82 18.70
N ASN A 78 8.79 -4.01 19.22
CA ASN A 78 10.05 -4.25 19.92
C ASN A 78 11.07 -4.92 18.96
N LEU A 79 11.35 -4.33 17.78
CA LEU A 79 12.13 -4.85 16.62
C LEU A 79 11.38 -5.84 15.69
N VAL A 80 10.15 -5.49 15.25
CA VAL A 80 9.13 -6.42 14.67
C VAL A 80 8.58 -7.44 15.66
N THR A 81 8.90 -7.23 16.94
CA THR A 81 8.78 -8.18 18.07
C THR A 81 9.96 -9.16 18.04
N ALA A 82 11.18 -8.59 18.07
CA ALA A 82 12.49 -9.24 17.96
C ALA A 82 12.56 -10.35 16.88
N CYS A 83 12.48 -9.96 15.60
CA CYS A 83 12.75 -10.80 14.42
C CYS A 83 11.76 -11.96 14.09
N ASN A 84 10.74 -12.20 14.94
CA ASN A 84 9.45 -12.90 14.68
C ASN A 84 9.32 -14.44 14.94
N PRO A 85 8.70 -14.92 16.04
CA PRO A 85 8.53 -16.37 16.28
C PRO A 85 7.23 -17.03 15.75
N THR A 86 6.13 -16.29 15.58
CA THR A 86 4.89 -16.75 14.89
C THR A 86 4.08 -15.59 14.28
N GLY A 87 4.54 -14.35 14.44
CA GLY A 87 3.74 -13.11 14.39
C GLY A 87 3.40 -12.64 12.98
N THR A 88 2.11 -12.48 12.74
CA THR A 88 1.60 -11.72 11.60
C THR A 88 1.98 -10.25 11.77
N LEU A 89 2.63 -9.70 10.75
CA LEU A 89 2.97 -8.27 10.69
C LEU A 89 1.70 -7.42 10.73
N ASP A 90 1.52 -6.67 11.81
CA ASP A 90 0.30 -5.90 12.04
C ASP A 90 0.46 -4.45 11.56
N TYR A 91 -0.28 -4.11 10.50
CA TYR A 91 -0.25 -2.79 9.89
C TYR A 91 -1.43 -1.94 10.34
N GLN A 92 -1.18 -0.65 10.51
CA GLN A 92 -2.22 0.36 10.39
C GLN A 92 -2.04 1.14 9.08
N ILE A 93 -3.19 1.50 8.51
CA ILE A 93 -3.22 2.32 7.30
C ILE A 93 -3.31 3.77 7.73
N VAL A 94 -2.46 4.62 7.15
CA VAL A 94 -2.43 6.06 7.44
C VAL A 94 -2.38 6.88 6.17
N ALA A 95 -2.98 8.07 6.20
CA ALA A 95 -2.75 9.11 5.21
C ALA A 95 -1.69 10.09 5.71
N ILE A 96 -0.81 10.54 4.83
CA ILE A 96 0.16 11.58 5.14
C ILE A 96 -0.53 12.94 5.08
N ILE A 97 -0.45 13.68 6.17
CA ILE A 97 -1.08 15.00 6.31
C ILE A 97 -0.08 16.10 6.03
N GLU A 98 1.09 16.04 6.65
CA GLU A 98 2.16 17.01 6.52
C GLU A 98 3.52 16.31 6.56
N ARG A 99 4.52 16.90 5.92
CA ARG A 99 5.91 16.42 5.96
C ARG A 99 6.85 17.58 6.21
N THR A 100 7.72 17.42 7.20
CA THR A 100 8.84 18.31 7.47
C THR A 100 10.15 17.57 7.19
N GLU A 101 11.29 18.22 7.45
CA GLU A 101 12.60 17.55 7.43
C GLU A 101 12.83 16.65 8.65
N LYS A 102 12.05 16.82 9.73
CA LYS A 102 12.25 16.13 11.01
C LYS A 102 11.22 15.04 11.26
N ASP A 103 10.06 15.15 10.67
CA ASP A 103 8.92 14.27 10.92
C ASP A 103 7.90 14.29 9.79
N VAL A 104 6.94 13.36 9.89
CA VAL A 104 5.76 13.29 9.07
C VAL A 104 4.54 13.18 9.99
N LYS A 105 3.55 14.06 9.77
CA LYS A 105 2.25 13.99 10.43
C LYS A 105 1.33 13.06 9.66
N VAL A 106 0.75 12.09 10.36
CA VAL A 106 -0.10 11.06 9.75
C VAL A 106 -1.48 11.01 10.41
N ALA A 107 -2.50 10.70 9.61
CA ALA A 107 -3.85 10.44 10.07
C ALA A 107 -4.19 8.95 9.91
N PRO A 108 -4.53 8.22 10.99
CA PRO A 108 -5.05 6.86 10.87
C PRO A 108 -6.29 6.79 10.00
N LEU A 109 -6.30 5.84 9.07
CA LEU A 109 -7.45 5.53 8.23
C LEU A 109 -8.16 4.28 8.76
N ARG A 110 -9.49 4.33 8.79
CA ARG A 110 -10.35 3.20 9.09
C ARG A 110 -11.22 2.86 7.90
N ARG A 111 -11.38 1.57 7.66
CA ARG A 111 -12.32 1.03 6.68
C ARG A 111 -13.73 1.46 7.06
N VAL A 112 -14.48 1.96 6.08
CA VAL A 112 -15.91 2.24 6.23
C VAL A 112 -16.65 0.90 6.21
N GLU A 113 -17.50 0.67 7.20
CA GLU A 113 -18.27 -0.58 7.32
C GLU A 113 -19.08 -0.86 6.04
N GLY A 114 -19.10 -2.12 5.62
CA GLY A 114 -19.74 -2.55 4.37
C GLY A 114 -18.90 -2.40 3.10
N PHE A 115 -17.73 -1.75 3.14
CA PHE A 115 -16.85 -1.54 1.97
C PHE A 115 -15.48 -2.20 2.12
N LYS A 116 -14.96 -2.81 1.05
CA LYS A 116 -13.62 -3.41 1.06
C LYS A 116 -12.49 -2.38 0.94
N GLY A 117 -12.67 -1.43 0.02
CA GLY A 117 -11.64 -0.47 -0.38
C GLY A 117 -11.88 0.96 0.09
N LEU A 118 -13.01 1.27 0.74
CA LEU A 118 -13.33 2.64 1.16
C LEU A 118 -12.87 2.89 2.60
N PHE A 119 -12.10 3.95 2.80
CA PHE A 119 -11.51 4.32 4.08
C PHE A 119 -11.75 5.81 4.38
N LYS A 120 -11.80 6.17 5.67
CA LYS A 120 -11.90 7.55 6.16
C LYS A 120 -10.93 7.77 7.31
N ARG A 121 -10.61 9.03 7.59
CA ARG A 121 -9.80 9.35 8.78
C ARG A 121 -10.56 8.94 10.03
N ARG A 122 -9.82 8.43 11.01
CA ARG A 122 -10.37 7.98 12.29
C ARG A 122 -11.02 9.14 13.08
N SER A 123 -10.51 10.37 12.91
CA SER A 123 -11.13 11.61 13.40
C SER A 123 -12.54 11.83 12.88
N ASP A 124 -12.77 11.54 11.59
CA ASP A 124 -14.07 11.69 10.93
C ASP A 124 -15.09 10.65 11.44
N LEU A 125 -14.62 9.67 12.22
CA LEU A 125 -15.39 8.60 12.86
C LEU A 125 -15.38 8.72 14.40
N GLY A 126 -14.96 9.86 14.96
CA GLY A 126 -15.05 10.14 16.40
C GLY A 126 -14.03 9.43 17.30
N SER A 127 -12.83 9.13 16.80
CA SER A 127 -11.76 8.47 17.58
C SER A 127 -10.43 9.24 17.52
N GLU A 128 -9.47 8.87 18.38
CA GLU A 128 -8.13 9.50 18.50
C GLU A 128 -7.44 9.84 17.17
N GLY A 129 -6.68 10.94 17.23
CA GLY A 129 -6.29 11.79 16.12
C GLY A 129 -4.96 11.49 15.45
N GLU A 130 -4.51 12.50 14.70
CA GLU A 130 -3.26 12.52 13.95
C GLU A 130 -2.05 12.45 14.91
N PHE A 131 -0.96 11.85 14.45
CA PHE A 131 0.29 11.75 15.23
C PHE A 131 1.52 11.95 14.35
N LEU A 132 2.67 12.19 14.97
CA LEU A 132 3.94 12.42 14.29
C LEU A 132 4.78 11.14 14.25
N ILE A 133 5.41 10.90 13.12
CA ILE A 133 6.47 9.89 12.96
C ILE A 133 7.77 10.66 12.73
N PRO A 134 8.75 10.61 13.65
CA PRO A 134 10.04 11.26 13.45
C PRO A 134 10.87 10.52 12.39
N VAL A 135 11.81 11.22 11.75
CA VAL A 135 12.65 10.65 10.67
C VAL A 135 13.42 9.39 11.09
N ASN A 136 13.85 9.30 12.35
CA ASN A 136 14.54 8.12 12.88
C ASN A 136 13.63 6.91 13.10
N GLU A 137 12.33 7.04 12.81
CA GLU A 137 11.31 5.99 12.83
C GLU A 137 10.74 5.66 11.44
N PHE A 138 11.29 6.23 10.37
CA PHE A 138 10.78 5.97 9.01
C PHE A 138 10.96 4.52 8.55
N TYR A 139 11.81 3.73 9.21
CA TYR A 139 11.88 2.28 9.01
C TYR A 139 10.53 1.56 9.25
N ARG A 140 9.57 2.21 9.95
CA ARG A 140 8.22 1.70 10.18
C ARG A 140 7.31 1.73 8.95
N PHE A 141 7.69 2.46 7.89
CA PHE A 141 6.94 2.48 6.64
C PHE A 141 7.14 1.16 5.90
N SER A 142 6.03 0.44 5.66
CA SER A 142 6.07 -0.87 5.01
C SER A 142 5.89 -0.77 3.51
N HIS A 143 4.81 -0.12 3.07
CA HIS A 143 4.50 0.01 1.66
C HIS A 143 3.56 1.20 1.45
N LYS A 144 3.73 1.88 0.32
CA LYS A 144 2.74 2.82 -0.18
C LYS A 144 1.58 2.04 -0.77
N ILE A 145 0.37 2.45 -0.41
CA ILE A 145 -0.87 1.88 -0.90
C ILE A 145 -1.40 2.84 -1.97
N PRO A 146 -1.53 2.39 -3.23
CA PRO A 146 -2.16 3.18 -4.26
C PRO A 146 -3.56 3.61 -3.81
N SER A 147 -3.83 4.90 -3.89
CA SER A 147 -5.04 5.48 -3.32
C SER A 147 -5.61 6.58 -4.20
N TYR A 148 -6.94 6.64 -4.27
CA TYR A 148 -7.67 7.80 -4.76
C TYR A 148 -8.38 8.49 -3.60
N ARG A 149 -8.18 9.80 -3.42
CA ARG A 149 -8.88 10.60 -2.41
C ARG A 149 -9.99 11.41 -3.05
N PHE A 150 -11.19 11.31 -2.48
CA PHE A 150 -12.29 12.20 -2.80
C PHE A 150 -12.11 13.57 -2.15
N ASP A 151 -12.40 14.61 -2.93
CA ASP A 151 -12.37 16.00 -2.46
C ASP A 151 -13.38 16.23 -1.32
N GLU A 152 -13.07 17.16 -0.41
CA GLU A 152 -13.97 17.57 0.67
C GLU A 152 -15.29 18.15 0.14
N ASN A 153 -15.30 18.68 -1.08
CA ASN A 153 -16.49 19.23 -1.75
C ASN A 153 -17.22 18.20 -2.63
N CYS A 154 -16.91 16.90 -2.52
CA CYS A 154 -17.60 15.87 -3.29
C CYS A 154 -19.14 15.99 -3.15
N ARG A 155 -19.87 15.90 -4.27
CA ARG A 155 -21.34 16.03 -4.29
C ARG A 155 -22.02 15.02 -3.37
N LYS A 156 -21.49 13.79 -3.34
CA LYS A 156 -21.93 12.75 -2.41
C LYS A 156 -21.30 13.01 -1.05
N LYS A 157 -22.11 13.52 -0.11
CA LYS A 157 -21.67 13.85 1.25
C LYS A 157 -20.92 12.71 1.93
N PHE A 158 -21.34 11.45 1.70
CA PHE A 158 -20.70 10.31 2.34
C PHE A 158 -19.29 10.00 1.79
N LEU A 159 -18.93 10.45 0.58
CA LEU A 159 -17.61 10.22 -0.03
C LEU A 159 -16.60 11.33 0.27
N ARG A 160 -17.03 12.47 0.80
CA ARG A 160 -16.13 13.60 1.10
C ARG A 160 -14.98 13.15 2.01
N GLY A 161 -13.75 13.50 1.60
CA GLY A 161 -12.53 13.14 2.32
C GLY A 161 -12.20 11.65 2.37
N ALA A 162 -12.98 10.79 1.70
CA ALA A 162 -12.77 9.35 1.71
C ALA A 162 -11.63 8.93 0.77
N PHE A 163 -10.98 7.82 1.11
CA PHE A 163 -9.91 7.19 0.35
C PHE A 163 -10.38 5.86 -0.21
N VAL A 164 -10.13 5.63 -1.50
CA VAL A 164 -10.31 4.34 -2.15
C VAL A 164 -8.96 3.70 -2.31
N LEU A 165 -8.77 2.54 -1.67
CA LEU A 165 -7.54 1.77 -1.60
C LEU A 165 -7.71 0.42 -2.29
N ASP A 166 -6.60 -0.17 -2.74
CA ASP A 166 -6.60 -1.56 -3.21
C ASP A 166 -6.91 -2.53 -2.05
N PRO A 167 -8.02 -3.30 -2.12
CA PRO A 167 -8.34 -4.29 -1.10
C PRO A 167 -7.23 -5.32 -0.86
N PHE A 168 -6.43 -5.66 -1.87
CA PHE A 168 -5.33 -6.63 -1.73
C PHE A 168 -4.11 -6.05 -0.98
N MET A 169 -4.07 -4.73 -0.78
CA MET A 169 -2.97 -4.03 -0.11
C MET A 169 -3.36 -3.51 1.28
N VAL A 170 -4.49 -3.94 1.81
CA VAL A 170 -4.95 -3.57 3.16
C VAL A 170 -5.24 -4.82 3.99
N PRO A 171 -5.06 -4.77 5.32
CA PRO A 171 -5.37 -5.90 6.19
C PRO A 171 -6.81 -6.41 5.98
N GLN A 172 -6.97 -7.72 5.80
CA GLN A 172 -8.28 -8.36 5.65
C GLN A 172 -8.80 -8.83 7.00
N LYS A 173 -10.08 -8.59 7.28
CA LYS A 173 -10.77 -9.21 8.42
C LYS A 173 -11.45 -10.48 7.92
N SER A 174 -11.26 -11.59 8.65
CA SER A 174 -11.73 -12.93 8.26
C SER A 174 -13.25 -13.15 8.32
N ALA A 175 -14.03 -12.21 8.88
CA ALA A 175 -15.46 -12.40 9.17
C ALA A 175 -16.41 -11.48 8.40
N ASP A 176 -15.92 -10.60 7.53
CA ASP A 176 -16.76 -9.58 6.91
C ASP A 176 -17.33 -10.10 5.57
N TYR A 177 -18.60 -10.51 5.55
CA TYR A 177 -19.36 -10.74 4.32
C TYR A 177 -19.62 -9.41 3.63
N PHE A 178 -18.72 -9.01 2.72
CA PHE A 178 -18.78 -7.72 2.04
C PHE A 178 -19.80 -7.70 0.89
N SER A 179 -20.49 -6.58 0.72
CA SER A 179 -21.39 -6.36 -0.41
C SER A 179 -20.65 -5.93 -1.69
N PHE A 180 -21.05 -6.48 -2.84
CA PHE A 180 -20.57 -6.06 -4.17
C PHE A 180 -21.10 -4.70 -4.63
N SER A 181 -22.03 -4.08 -3.88
CA SER A 181 -22.52 -2.72 -4.15
C SER A 181 -21.54 -1.67 -3.63
N ASP A 182 -20.29 -1.72 -4.07
CA ASP A 182 -19.32 -0.65 -3.82
C ASP A 182 -19.74 0.59 -4.65
N PRO A 183 -20.16 1.70 -4.01
CA PRO A 183 -20.59 2.92 -4.69
C PRO A 183 -19.47 3.58 -5.49
N PHE A 184 -18.20 3.19 -5.27
CA PHE A 184 -17.09 3.56 -6.13
C PHE A 184 -17.27 3.04 -7.57
N LEU A 185 -17.76 1.81 -7.73
CA LEU A 185 -18.01 1.22 -9.06
C LEU A 185 -19.09 1.97 -9.85
N LEU A 186 -19.98 2.70 -9.15
CA LEU A 186 -21.04 3.54 -9.73
C LEU A 186 -20.55 4.96 -10.09
N GLU A 187 -19.50 5.49 -9.45
CA GLU A 187 -18.90 6.82 -9.76
C GLU A 187 -17.83 6.77 -10.86
N ARG A 188 -17.45 5.56 -11.28
CA ARG A 188 -16.45 5.19 -12.30
C ARG A 188 -16.43 6.08 -13.56
N SER A 189 -17.57 6.56 -14.01
CA SER A 189 -17.70 7.29 -15.29
C SER A 189 -17.19 8.73 -15.25
N LYS A 190 -16.74 9.24 -14.09
CA LYS A 190 -16.43 10.67 -13.91
C LYS A 190 -15.03 10.99 -13.41
N VAL A 191 -14.20 9.98 -13.11
CA VAL A 191 -12.82 10.18 -12.65
C VAL A 191 -11.92 10.40 -13.86
N ARG A 192 -11.22 11.55 -13.93
CA ARG A 192 -10.22 11.80 -14.98
C ARG A 192 -8.98 10.94 -14.70
N PRO A 193 -8.48 10.16 -15.68
CA PRO A 193 -7.35 9.26 -15.48
C PRO A 193 -6.05 10.08 -15.50
N GLY A 194 -5.30 10.05 -14.41
CA GLY A 194 -3.98 10.68 -14.32
C GLY A 194 -2.84 9.72 -13.95
N SER A 195 -3.13 8.44 -13.70
CA SER A 195 -2.11 7.45 -13.33
C SER A 195 -2.43 6.08 -13.92
N SER A 196 -1.48 5.53 -14.68
CA SER A 196 -1.55 4.21 -15.30
C SER A 196 -1.73 3.07 -14.29
N ALA A 197 -1.27 3.25 -13.04
CA ALA A 197 -1.45 2.28 -11.96
C ALA A 197 -2.90 2.25 -11.45
N ILE A 198 -3.56 3.41 -11.40
CA ILE A 198 -4.99 3.50 -11.06
C ILE A 198 -5.84 2.93 -12.19
N GLU A 199 -5.49 3.17 -13.46
CA GLU A 199 -6.15 2.52 -14.60
C GLU A 199 -5.94 1.00 -14.60
N HIS A 200 -4.73 0.51 -14.33
CA HIS A 200 -4.46 -0.92 -14.19
C HIS A 200 -5.29 -1.54 -13.06
N PHE A 201 -5.37 -0.88 -11.91
CA PHE A 201 -6.20 -1.30 -10.77
C PHE A 201 -7.70 -1.32 -11.13
N ILE A 202 -8.20 -0.28 -11.80
CA ILE A 202 -9.58 -0.18 -12.30
C ILE A 202 -9.87 -1.27 -13.35
N ASN A 203 -8.88 -1.67 -14.14
CA ASN A 203 -9.01 -2.71 -15.16
C ASN A 203 -8.92 -4.13 -14.56
N LYS A 204 -8.10 -4.37 -13.55
CA LYS A 204 -7.96 -5.69 -12.90
C LYS A 204 -9.24 -6.10 -12.16
N GLN A 205 -9.97 -5.13 -11.60
CA GLN A 205 -11.30 -5.34 -11.00
C GLN A 205 -12.42 -5.55 -12.06
N ARG A 206 -12.15 -5.34 -13.36
CA ARG A 206 -13.10 -5.68 -14.45
C ARG A 206 -13.15 -7.17 -14.77
N ASN A 207 -12.09 -7.93 -14.44
CA ASN A 207 -12.04 -9.35 -14.77
C ASN A 207 -12.57 -10.14 -13.58
N PRO A 208 -13.82 -10.65 -13.60
CA PRO A 208 -14.15 -11.77 -12.74
C PRO A 208 -13.16 -12.89 -13.08
N ILE A 209 -12.47 -13.42 -12.07
CA ILE A 209 -11.81 -14.71 -12.20
C ILE A 209 -12.93 -15.66 -12.63
N SER A 210 -12.89 -16.13 -13.89
CA SER A 210 -13.74 -17.23 -14.30
C SER A 210 -13.28 -18.43 -13.48
N VAL A 211 -14.00 -18.69 -12.38
CA VAL A 211 -14.02 -20.00 -11.79
C VAL A 211 -14.75 -20.87 -12.82
N ALA A 212 -13.99 -21.42 -13.77
CA ALA A 212 -14.48 -22.54 -14.56
C ALA A 212 -14.59 -23.70 -13.57
N SER A 213 -15.82 -23.91 -13.12
CA SER A 213 -16.27 -25.08 -12.38
C SER A 213 -15.79 -26.34 -13.08
N GLN A 214 -15.05 -27.17 -12.34
CA GLN A 214 -15.08 -28.60 -12.56
C GLN A 214 -16.50 -29.07 -12.26
N GLU A 215 -17.34 -29.15 -13.28
CA GLU A 215 -18.51 -30.03 -13.26
C GLU A 215 -18.25 -31.20 -14.20
N ASN A 216 -17.78 -32.29 -13.58
CA ASN A 216 -18.01 -33.62 -14.07
C ASN A 216 -19.52 -33.81 -14.30
N ASN A 217 -19.91 -34.02 -15.56
CA ASN A 217 -21.16 -34.72 -15.85
C ASN A 217 -20.86 -36.00 -16.63
N HIS A 218 -21.08 -37.10 -15.91
CA HIS A 218 -21.20 -38.45 -16.42
C HIS A 218 -21.96 -38.50 -17.74
N LYS A 219 -21.35 -39.13 -18.75
CA LYS A 219 -22.07 -39.79 -19.84
C LYS A 219 -21.72 -41.27 -19.83
N GLN A 220 -22.67 -42.07 -19.37
CA GLN A 220 -22.94 -43.42 -19.84
C GLN A 220 -24.46 -43.64 -19.81
N PRO A 221 -25.03 -44.62 -20.54
CA PRO A 221 -24.69 -45.14 -21.86
C PRO A 221 -25.94 -45.14 -22.77
N LYS A 222 -25.78 -45.36 -24.08
CA LYS A 222 -26.86 -45.95 -24.91
C LYS A 222 -26.29 -47.01 -25.83
N ILE A 223 -26.75 -48.23 -25.57
CA ILE A 223 -26.64 -49.45 -26.37
C ILE A 223 -27.81 -49.47 -27.39
N ALA A 224 -27.64 -50.31 -28.42
CA ALA A 224 -28.61 -50.83 -29.40
C ALA A 224 -28.87 -49.92 -30.62
N LEU A 225 -28.83 -50.41 -31.86
CA LEU A 225 -28.83 -51.78 -32.39
C LEU A 225 -28.08 -51.79 -33.74
#